data_AF-A0A7S2CKE5-F1
#
_entry.id   AF-A0A7S2CKE5-F1
#
_cell.length_a   1.000
_cell.length_b   1.000
_cell.length_c   1.000
_cell.angle_alpha   90.00
_cell.angle_beta   90.00
_cell.angle_gamma   90.00
#
_symmetry.space_group_name_H-M   'P 1'
#
loop_
_entity.id
_entity.type
_entity.pdbx_description
1 polymer ?
#
loop_
_entity_poly.entity_id
_entity_poly.type
_entity_poly.pdbx_seq_one_letter_code
_entity_poly.pdbx_strand_id
1 'polypeptide(L)'
;QAVAQGFALGRPVADSAACTPSVLAMAPQRHWLLCAAALVGIAVATDEAGKKFLAEKAQEEGVVSLPSGLLYKVLKKGDGKFHPTKDSPCACHYAGTLIDGTEFDSSYKRGAPTTFAPNQVIKGWTEAMQLMVEGDKWEMYIPYELAYGESGRPPKIPACACLIFIMEIVKIKGPTVPRQIEFPEWTPEQLLLWEEKDEKALVEWRESKEKSWEDGTLKEKYPEREEFDAWMAKQCATAKNKSLWKRTRKNYE
;
A
#
# COMPACT_ATOMS: atom_id res chain seq x y z
N GLN A 1 -71.53 3.91 31.57
CA GLN A 1 -72.55 3.48 32.54
C GLN A 1 -72.36 1.99 32.79
N ALA A 2 -72.40 1.60 34.08
CA ALA A 2 -72.54 0.25 34.63
C ALA A 2 -71.43 -0.79 34.25
N VAL A 3 -70.48 -1.19 35.10
CA VAL A 3 -70.55 -1.81 36.46
C VAL A 3 -70.74 -3.34 36.40
N ALA A 4 -70.03 -4.01 37.31
CA ALA A 4 -70.14 -5.37 37.83
C ALA A 4 -69.29 -6.44 37.09
N GLN A 5 -68.18 -6.92 37.66
CA GLN A 5 -67.99 -7.74 38.88
C GLN A 5 -68.59 -9.14 38.79
N GLY A 6 -67.75 -10.17 38.97
CA GLY A 6 -68.20 -11.56 39.15
C GLY A 6 -67.05 -12.57 39.22
N PHE A 7 -66.63 -12.88 40.45
CA PHE A 7 -65.73 -13.95 40.88
C PHE A 7 -66.30 -15.36 40.57
N ALA A 8 -65.47 -16.35 40.21
CA ALA A 8 -65.55 -17.74 40.70
C ALA A 8 -64.40 -18.64 40.18
N LEU A 9 -64.01 -19.57 41.05
CA LEU A 9 -62.85 -20.46 41.01
C LEU A 9 -63.08 -21.75 40.19
N GLY A 10 -62.01 -22.32 39.64
CA GLY A 10 -61.99 -23.71 39.14
C GLY A 10 -60.69 -24.11 38.41
N ARG A 11 -59.87 -24.95 39.04
CA ARG A 11 -58.82 -25.79 38.39
C ARG A 11 -59.51 -27.05 37.84
N PRO A 12 -59.10 -27.66 36.71
CA PRO A 12 -57.94 -28.58 36.73
C PRO A 12 -57.11 -28.73 35.42
N VAL A 13 -55.89 -29.28 35.60
CA VAL A 13 -55.10 -30.21 34.76
C VAL A 13 -55.09 -30.04 33.22
N ALA A 14 -53.90 -29.79 32.65
CA ALA A 14 -53.23 -30.66 31.67
C ALA A 14 -52.06 -29.93 30.97
N ASP A 15 -50.95 -30.67 30.90
CA ASP A 15 -49.94 -30.81 29.85
C ASP A 15 -49.69 -29.76 28.75
N SER A 16 -48.39 -29.62 28.44
CA SER A 16 -47.77 -29.16 27.19
C SER A 16 -48.05 -27.72 26.71
N ALA A 17 -47.02 -26.89 26.72
CA ALA A 17 -46.55 -26.14 25.54
C ALA A 17 -45.48 -25.11 25.90
N ALA A 18 -44.63 -24.86 24.92
CA ALA A 18 -43.49 -23.94 24.89
C ALA A 18 -43.87 -22.45 25.00
N CYS A 19 -42.80 -21.64 25.00
CA CYS A 19 -42.70 -20.18 24.82
C CYS A 19 -42.81 -19.29 26.07
N THR A 20 -41.63 -18.81 26.49
CA THR A 20 -41.21 -17.48 27.05
C THR A 20 -42.25 -16.35 27.04
N PRO A 21 -42.18 -15.27 27.87
CA PRO A 21 -40.96 -14.56 28.33
C PRO A 21 -41.07 -13.83 29.72
N SER A 22 -39.95 -13.29 30.24
CA SER A 22 -39.88 -11.96 30.90
C SER A 22 -38.48 -11.68 31.44
N VAL A 23 -37.77 -10.72 30.83
CA VAL A 23 -37.56 -9.33 31.32
C VAL A 23 -36.75 -9.27 32.62
N LEU A 24 -35.46 -8.92 32.48
CA LEU A 24 -34.74 -8.01 33.39
C LEU A 24 -33.46 -7.54 32.63
N ALA A 25 -33.50 -6.39 31.96
CA ALA A 25 -33.25 -5.05 32.47
C ALA A 25 -31.75 -4.71 32.63
N MET A 26 -31.41 -3.50 32.14
CA MET A 26 -30.24 -2.65 32.47
C MET A 26 -28.90 -3.12 31.87
N ALA A 27 -28.01 -2.34 31.27
CA ALA A 27 -27.84 -0.92 30.93
C ALA A 27 -26.66 -0.84 29.93
N PRO A 28 -26.38 0.28 29.24
CA PRO A 28 -25.37 0.33 28.19
C PRO A 28 -23.98 0.64 28.77
N GLN A 29 -23.01 -0.25 28.58
CA GLN A 29 -21.60 0.06 28.80
C GLN A 29 -20.89 0.29 27.47
N ARG A 30 -20.58 1.57 27.23
CA ARG A 30 -19.70 2.06 26.17
C ARG A 30 -18.32 1.43 26.36
N HIS A 31 -17.94 0.54 25.46
CA HIS A 31 -16.57 0.09 25.33
C HIS A 31 -16.16 0.17 23.86
N TRP A 32 -15.23 1.10 23.61
CA TRP A 32 -14.28 1.20 22.52
C TRP A 32 -14.29 0.03 21.51
N LEU A 33 -14.59 0.37 20.25
CA LEU A 33 -14.33 -0.49 19.10
C LEU A 33 -12.82 -0.75 19.02
N LEU A 34 -12.40 -1.96 19.38
CA LEU A 34 -11.14 -2.54 18.96
C LEU A 34 -11.20 -2.72 17.43
N CYS A 35 -10.39 -1.95 16.71
CA CYS A 35 -10.05 -2.23 15.32
C CYS A 35 -9.37 -3.61 15.25
N ALA A 36 -10.14 -4.64 14.94
CA ALA A 36 -9.59 -5.92 14.52
C ALA A 36 -9.01 -5.74 13.11
N ALA A 37 -7.70 -5.48 13.04
CA ALA A 37 -6.94 -5.65 11.81
C ALA A 37 -7.00 -7.13 11.42
N ALA A 38 -7.64 -7.42 10.29
CA ALA A 38 -7.71 -8.76 9.74
C ALA A 38 -6.31 -9.22 9.30
N LEU A 39 -5.72 -10.14 10.06
CA LEU A 39 -4.57 -10.93 9.64
C LEU A 39 -5.05 -11.96 8.62
N VAL A 40 -4.90 -11.67 7.33
CA VAL A 40 -4.88 -12.71 6.29
C VAL A 40 -3.44 -13.22 6.20
N GLY A 41 -3.12 -14.22 7.03
CA GLY A 41 -1.83 -14.90 6.99
C GLY A 41 -1.90 -16.11 6.05
N ILE A 42 -1.23 -16.01 4.90
CA ILE A 42 -0.81 -17.21 4.17
C ILE A 42 0.57 -17.58 4.73
N ALA A 43 0.61 -18.64 5.54
CA ALA A 43 1.87 -19.19 6.05
C ALA A 43 2.55 -19.98 4.94
N VAL A 44 3.65 -19.45 4.42
CA VAL A 44 4.48 -20.11 3.42
C VAL A 44 5.83 -20.49 4.09
N ALA A 45 6.34 -21.69 3.80
CA ALA A 45 7.19 -22.48 4.69
C ALA A 45 8.72 -22.26 4.60
N THR A 46 9.25 -21.09 4.99
CA THR A 46 10.71 -20.94 5.17
C THR A 46 11.22 -22.01 6.17
N ASP A 47 12.52 -22.32 6.14
CA ASP A 47 13.15 -23.05 7.24
C ASP A 47 12.73 -22.40 8.59
N GLU A 48 12.57 -23.18 9.66
CA GLU A 48 12.03 -22.62 10.93
C GLU A 48 12.81 -21.38 11.39
N ALA A 49 14.11 -21.33 11.10
CA ALA A 49 14.97 -20.18 11.29
C ALA A 49 14.53 -18.97 10.46
N GLY A 50 14.30 -19.12 9.15
CA GLY A 50 13.79 -18.07 8.27
C GLY A 50 12.41 -17.55 8.69
N LYS A 51 11.49 -18.42 9.12
CA LYS A 51 10.16 -18.00 9.63
C LYS A 51 10.29 -17.12 10.85
N LYS A 52 11.09 -17.57 11.81
CA LYS A 52 11.35 -16.83 13.05
C LYS A 52 12.01 -15.49 12.75
N PHE A 53 13.03 -15.50 11.88
CA PHE A 53 13.73 -14.29 11.46
C PHE A 53 12.77 -13.27 10.81
N LEU A 54 11.92 -13.70 9.88
CA LEU A 54 10.94 -12.81 9.24
C LEU A 54 9.90 -12.27 10.24
N ALA A 55 9.45 -13.09 11.19
CA ALA A 55 8.51 -12.67 12.22
C ALA A 55 9.11 -11.63 13.18
N GLU A 56 10.39 -11.77 13.51
CA GLU A 56 11.14 -10.78 14.30
C GLU A 56 11.37 -9.49 13.49
N LYS A 57 11.80 -9.61 12.22
CA LYS A 57 12.01 -8.46 11.33
C LYS A 57 10.75 -7.65 11.08
N ALA A 58 9.60 -8.30 10.95
CA ALA A 58 8.32 -7.62 10.75
C ALA A 58 7.90 -6.71 11.93
N GLN A 59 8.51 -6.89 13.12
CA GLN A 59 8.25 -6.07 14.31
C GLN A 59 9.24 -4.91 14.47
N GLU A 60 10.31 -4.86 13.67
CA GLU A 60 11.29 -3.78 13.73
C GLU A 60 10.72 -2.46 13.19
N GLU A 61 11.09 -1.36 13.84
CA GLU A 61 10.68 -0.03 13.40
C GLU A 61 11.20 0.29 11.99
N GLY A 62 10.28 0.77 11.15
CA GLY A 62 10.56 1.13 9.76
C GLY A 62 10.55 -0.06 8.78
N VAL A 63 10.31 -1.28 9.26
CA VAL A 63 10.04 -2.43 8.39
C VAL A 63 8.56 -2.42 7.97
N VAL A 64 8.33 -2.61 6.68
CA VAL A 64 7.01 -2.68 6.06
C VAL A 64 6.79 -4.09 5.52
N SER A 65 5.64 -4.68 5.86
CA SER A 65 5.21 -5.99 5.39
C SER A 65 4.25 -5.86 4.22
N LEU A 66 4.54 -6.56 3.13
CA LEU A 66 3.65 -6.65 1.97
C LEU A 66 2.76 -7.90 2.02
N PRO A 67 1.59 -7.88 1.35
CA PRO A 67 0.69 -9.04 1.29
C PRO A 67 1.32 -10.31 0.69
N SER A 68 2.35 -10.16 -0.14
CA SER A 68 3.11 -11.28 -0.71
C SER A 68 3.98 -12.02 0.32
N GLY A 69 4.21 -11.43 1.49
CA GLY A 69 5.18 -11.89 2.48
C GLY A 69 6.56 -11.24 2.35
N LEU A 70 6.78 -10.39 1.33
CA LEU A 70 7.99 -9.58 1.25
C LEU A 70 8.01 -8.54 2.36
N LEU A 71 9.14 -8.45 3.08
CA LEU A 71 9.40 -7.38 4.02
C LEU A 71 10.47 -6.45 3.47
N TYR A 72 10.37 -5.14 3.72
CA TYR A 72 11.42 -4.21 3.36
C TYR A 72 11.56 -3.05 4.35
N LYS A 73 12.74 -2.44 4.37
CA LYS A 73 13.07 -1.24 5.11
C LYS A 73 13.72 -0.24 4.17
N VAL A 74 13.24 1.00 4.18
CA VAL A 74 13.80 2.07 3.37
C VAL A 74 15.06 2.61 4.05
N LEU A 75 16.24 2.35 3.47
CA LEU A 75 17.52 2.86 3.98
C LEU A 75 17.80 4.27 3.46
N LYS A 76 17.42 4.55 2.21
CA LYS A 76 17.50 5.87 1.58
C LYS A 76 16.30 6.05 0.68
N LYS A 77 15.63 7.19 0.82
CA LYS A 77 14.53 7.59 -0.05
C LYS A 77 15.07 8.32 -1.27
N GLY A 78 14.76 7.81 -2.45
CA GLY A 78 15.05 8.45 -3.74
C GLY A 78 14.14 9.64 -4.00
N ASP A 79 14.57 10.50 -4.90
CA ASP A 79 13.81 11.65 -5.40
C ASP A 79 13.16 11.38 -6.78
N GLY A 80 13.35 10.17 -7.30
CA GLY A 80 12.71 9.69 -8.53
C GLY A 80 11.19 9.82 -8.49
N LYS A 81 10.61 10.14 -9.65
CA LYS A 81 9.16 10.40 -9.80
C LYS A 81 8.41 9.26 -10.47
N PHE A 82 9.13 8.20 -10.86
CA PHE A 82 8.58 7.12 -11.66
C PHE A 82 9.11 5.78 -11.15
N HIS A 83 8.25 4.77 -11.21
CA HIS A 83 8.60 3.37 -10.98
C HIS A 83 8.91 2.69 -12.32
N PRO A 84 9.81 1.70 -12.35
CA PRO A 84 10.04 0.89 -13.53
C PRO A 84 8.82 0.02 -13.86
N THR A 85 8.51 -0.16 -15.14
CA THR A 85 7.60 -1.24 -15.58
C THR A 85 8.30 -2.60 -15.47
N LYS A 86 7.54 -3.70 -15.62
CA LYS A 86 8.04 -5.08 -15.51
C LYS A 86 9.21 -5.40 -16.43
N ASP A 87 9.26 -4.76 -17.59
CA ASP A 87 10.25 -4.93 -18.66
C ASP A 87 11.34 -3.85 -18.66
N SER A 88 11.27 -2.88 -17.73
CA SER A 88 12.16 -1.72 -17.71
C SER A 88 13.55 -2.08 -17.15
N PRO A 89 14.63 -1.95 -17.94
CA PRO A 89 15.97 -2.22 -17.44
C PRO A 89 16.39 -1.16 -16.42
N CYS A 90 16.88 -1.60 -15.27
CA CYS A 90 17.33 -0.74 -14.17
C CYS A 90 18.79 -1.06 -13.85
N ALA A 91 19.64 -0.04 -13.77
CA ALA A 91 20.99 -0.17 -13.22
C ALA A 91 20.91 -0.15 -11.70
N CYS A 92 21.30 -1.26 -11.07
CA CYS A 92 21.17 -1.45 -9.63
C CYS A 92 22.51 -1.79 -8.98
N HIS A 93 22.74 -1.21 -7.80
CA HIS A 93 23.70 -1.75 -6.84
C HIS A 93 22.99 -2.70 -5.88
N TYR A 94 23.65 -3.80 -5.51
CA TYR A 94 23.05 -4.76 -4.60
C TYR A 94 24.09 -5.60 -3.84
N ALA A 95 23.68 -6.12 -2.70
CA ALA A 95 24.36 -7.16 -1.94
C ALA A 95 23.31 -8.14 -1.39
N GLY A 96 23.55 -9.43 -1.55
CA GLY A 96 22.69 -10.53 -1.10
C GLY A 96 23.40 -11.39 -0.08
N THR A 97 22.74 -11.62 1.06
CA THR A 97 23.24 -12.43 2.18
C THR A 97 22.18 -13.42 2.65
N LEU A 98 22.61 -14.55 3.20
CA LEU A 98 21.77 -15.45 3.96
C LEU A 98 21.53 -14.86 5.37
N ILE A 99 20.57 -15.42 6.11
CA ILE A 99 20.24 -14.97 7.48
C ILE A 99 21.40 -15.12 8.47
N ASP A 100 22.39 -15.96 8.17
CA ASP A 100 23.62 -16.14 8.95
C ASP A 100 24.71 -15.10 8.63
N GLY A 101 24.45 -14.19 7.68
CA GLY A 101 25.38 -13.17 7.22
C GLY A 101 26.29 -13.61 6.06
N THR A 102 26.18 -14.85 5.59
CA THR A 102 26.97 -15.35 4.45
C THR A 102 26.58 -14.63 3.17
N GLU A 103 27.49 -13.84 2.60
CA GLU A 103 27.28 -13.16 1.33
C GLU A 103 27.43 -14.13 0.15
N PHE A 104 26.41 -14.19 -0.72
CA PHE A 104 26.42 -15.06 -1.90
C PHE A 104 26.56 -14.31 -3.23
N ASP A 105 26.22 -13.02 -3.26
CA ASP A 105 26.37 -12.15 -4.43
C ASP A 105 26.42 -10.66 -4.05
N SER A 106 27.25 -9.88 -4.74
CA SER A 106 27.39 -8.43 -4.50
C SER A 106 27.93 -7.73 -5.73
N SER A 107 27.23 -6.68 -6.19
CA SER A 107 27.73 -5.82 -7.27
C SER A 107 28.75 -4.80 -6.78
N TYR A 108 28.72 -4.44 -5.49
CA TYR A 108 29.73 -3.56 -4.88
C TYR A 108 31.13 -4.16 -4.95
N LYS A 109 31.26 -5.47 -4.70
CA LYS A 109 32.53 -6.20 -4.86
C LYS A 109 33.07 -6.21 -6.29
N ARG A 110 32.18 -6.06 -7.28
CA ARG A 110 32.55 -5.96 -8.70
C ARG A 110 32.85 -4.53 -9.14
N GLY A 111 32.61 -3.53 -8.29
CA GLY A 111 32.91 -2.12 -8.55
C GLY A 111 31.98 -1.42 -9.55
N ALA A 112 30.91 -2.08 -10.03
CA ALA A 112 30.00 -1.50 -11.02
C ALA A 112 28.54 -1.98 -10.82
N PRO A 113 27.54 -1.13 -11.10
CA PRO A 113 26.14 -1.53 -11.13
C PRO A 113 25.88 -2.65 -12.13
N THR A 114 24.91 -3.52 -11.84
CA THR A 114 24.42 -4.53 -12.79
C THR A 114 23.03 -4.13 -13.28
N THR A 115 22.72 -4.39 -14.56
CA THR A 115 21.40 -4.07 -15.12
C THR A 115 20.46 -5.26 -15.03
N PHE A 116 19.28 -5.04 -14.46
CA PHE A 116 18.20 -6.02 -14.35
C PHE A 116 16.87 -5.41 -14.76
N ALA A 117 15.99 -6.20 -15.36
CA ALA A 117 14.58 -5.86 -15.49
C ALA A 117 13.76 -6.65 -14.46
N PRO A 118 12.65 -6.11 -13.90
CA PRO A 118 11.86 -6.80 -12.89
C PRO A 118 11.39 -8.21 -13.32
N ASN A 119 11.13 -8.44 -14.59
CA ASN A 119 10.71 -9.75 -15.12
C ASN A 119 11.84 -10.80 -15.27
N GLN A 120 13.09 -10.45 -14.99
CA GLN A 120 14.26 -11.33 -15.15
C GLN A 120 14.88 -11.78 -13.80
N VAL A 121 14.27 -11.39 -12.69
CA VAL A 121 14.77 -11.59 -11.34
C VAL A 121 13.77 -12.38 -10.49
N ILE A 122 14.17 -12.75 -9.28
CA ILE A 122 13.29 -13.45 -8.34
C ILE A 122 12.05 -12.61 -8.01
N LYS A 123 10.93 -13.27 -7.67
CA LYS A 123 9.63 -12.61 -7.50
C LYS A 123 9.66 -11.46 -6.48
N GLY A 124 10.42 -11.61 -5.39
CA GLY A 124 10.58 -10.55 -4.39
C GLY A 124 11.25 -9.30 -4.96
N TRP A 125 12.26 -9.46 -5.82
CA TRP A 125 12.86 -8.33 -6.54
C TRP A 125 11.89 -7.74 -7.57
N THR A 126 11.15 -8.58 -8.30
CA THR A 126 10.15 -8.12 -9.26
C THR A 126 9.15 -7.18 -8.61
N GLU A 127 8.63 -7.54 -7.44
CA GLU A 127 7.71 -6.73 -6.67
C GLU A 127 8.37 -5.45 -6.14
N ALA A 128 9.50 -5.57 -5.44
CA ALA A 128 10.19 -4.43 -4.85
C ALA A 128 10.60 -3.37 -5.87
N MET A 129 11.20 -3.79 -6.98
CA MET A 129 11.67 -2.85 -8.01
C MET A 129 10.53 -1.98 -8.56
N GLN A 130 9.32 -2.54 -8.71
CA GLN A 130 8.15 -1.80 -9.21
C GLN A 130 7.53 -0.86 -8.16
N LEU A 131 7.96 -0.95 -6.90
CA LEU A 131 7.58 -0.02 -5.82
C LEU A 131 8.65 1.04 -5.55
N MET A 132 9.88 0.82 -6.01
CA MET A 132 11.01 1.73 -5.86
C MET A 132 11.06 2.77 -6.98
N VAL A 133 11.74 3.88 -6.73
CA VAL A 133 12.10 4.91 -7.71
C VAL A 133 13.62 5.06 -7.83
N GLU A 134 14.10 5.81 -8.83
CA GLU A 134 15.51 6.18 -8.92
C GLU A 134 16.00 6.83 -7.61
N GLY A 135 17.15 6.36 -7.12
CA GLY A 135 17.79 6.80 -5.89
C GLY A 135 17.33 6.09 -4.61
N ASP A 136 16.27 5.27 -4.68
CA ASP A 136 15.85 4.46 -3.53
C ASP A 136 16.91 3.40 -3.21
N LYS A 137 17.19 3.25 -1.92
CA LYS A 137 17.98 2.14 -1.36
C LYS A 137 17.19 1.43 -0.29
N TRP A 138 16.86 0.18 -0.52
CA TRP A 138 16.05 -0.63 0.38
C TRP A 138 16.85 -1.83 0.88
N GLU A 139 16.59 -2.21 2.12
CA GLU A 139 16.92 -3.53 2.65
C GLU A 139 15.66 -4.38 2.60
N MET A 140 15.74 -5.59 2.07
CA MET A 140 14.61 -6.46 1.82
C MET A 140 14.86 -7.83 2.43
N TYR A 141 13.83 -8.40 3.03
CA TYR A 141 13.85 -9.74 3.60
C TYR A 141 12.85 -10.59 2.83
N ILE A 142 13.38 -11.54 2.07
CA ILE A 142 12.64 -12.25 1.03
C ILE A 142 12.45 -13.69 1.49
N PRO A 143 11.20 -14.15 1.69
CA PRO A 143 10.92 -15.54 2.00
C PRO A 143 11.20 -16.41 0.76
N TYR A 144 11.47 -17.70 0.98
CA TYR A 144 12.06 -18.56 -0.06
C TYR A 144 11.20 -18.71 -1.32
N GLU A 145 9.88 -18.55 -1.20
CA GLU A 145 8.86 -18.70 -2.24
C GLU A 145 8.80 -17.51 -3.18
N LEU A 146 9.27 -16.36 -2.68
CA LEU A 146 9.57 -15.18 -3.47
C LEU A 146 11.04 -15.15 -3.96
N ALA A 147 11.84 -16.16 -3.59
CA ALA A 147 13.24 -16.33 -3.95
C ALA A 147 13.48 -17.60 -4.79
N TYR A 148 14.31 -18.54 -4.31
CA TYR A 148 14.74 -19.74 -5.05
C TYR A 148 13.98 -21.02 -4.71
N GLY A 149 12.91 -20.94 -3.91
CA GLY A 149 12.02 -22.07 -3.65
C GLY A 149 12.69 -23.21 -2.87
N GLU A 150 12.01 -24.36 -2.84
CA GLU A 150 12.43 -25.54 -2.08
C GLU A 150 13.74 -26.14 -2.58
N SER A 151 14.11 -25.87 -3.84
CA SER A 151 15.35 -26.36 -4.43
C SER A 151 16.56 -25.49 -4.10
N GLY A 152 16.35 -24.22 -3.74
CA GLY A 152 17.46 -23.27 -3.56
C GLY A 152 18.26 -23.04 -4.85
N ARG A 153 19.52 -22.62 -4.69
CA ARG A 153 20.50 -22.52 -5.78
C ARG A 153 21.87 -23.03 -5.32
N PRO A 154 22.04 -24.36 -5.23
CA PRO A 154 23.29 -24.96 -4.77
C PRO A 154 24.49 -24.58 -5.67
N PRO A 155 25.71 -24.51 -5.11
CA PRO A 155 26.04 -24.68 -3.69
C PRO A 155 25.85 -23.41 -2.85
N LYS A 156 25.45 -22.29 -3.46
CA LYS A 156 25.49 -20.96 -2.81
C LYS A 156 24.29 -20.65 -1.92
N ILE A 157 23.11 -21.10 -2.33
CA ILE A 157 21.85 -20.82 -1.64
C ILE A 157 21.19 -22.16 -1.31
N PRO A 158 20.98 -22.48 -0.02
CA PRO A 158 20.35 -23.74 0.35
C PRO A 158 18.86 -23.76 -0.01
N ALA A 159 18.28 -24.97 0.08
CA ALA A 159 16.84 -25.18 -0.02
C ALA A 159 16.07 -24.34 1.02
N CYS A 160 14.92 -23.81 0.65
CA CYS A 160 14.01 -23.05 1.53
C CYS A 160 14.65 -21.84 2.24
N ALA A 161 15.73 -21.29 1.69
CA ALA A 161 16.47 -20.20 2.31
C ALA A 161 15.71 -18.85 2.24
N CYS A 162 15.61 -18.17 3.39
CA CYS A 162 15.28 -16.75 3.44
C CYS A 162 16.52 -15.91 3.05
N LEU A 163 16.31 -14.88 2.23
CA LEU A 163 17.39 -14.03 1.71
C LEU A 163 17.25 -12.60 2.22
N ILE A 164 18.38 -11.96 2.51
CA ILE A 164 18.46 -10.54 2.83
C ILE A 164 19.17 -9.85 1.67
N PHE A 165 18.54 -8.81 1.12
CA PHE A 165 19.11 -8.02 0.04
C PHE A 165 19.13 -6.54 0.39
N ILE A 166 20.27 -5.89 0.21
CA ILE A 166 20.33 -4.44 0.08
C ILE A 166 20.36 -4.13 -1.41
N MET A 167 19.43 -3.32 -1.90
CA MET A 167 19.34 -2.89 -3.29
C MET A 167 19.24 -1.37 -3.39
N GLU A 168 19.93 -0.79 -4.36
CA GLU A 168 19.81 0.61 -4.75
C GLU A 168 19.53 0.71 -6.25
N ILE A 169 18.45 1.38 -6.65
CA ILE A 169 18.18 1.69 -8.06
C ILE A 169 18.93 2.99 -8.40
N VAL A 170 20.02 2.87 -9.14
CA VAL A 170 20.82 4.02 -9.59
C VAL A 170 20.13 4.72 -10.75
N LYS A 171 19.60 3.96 -11.70
CA LYS A 171 18.98 4.49 -12.92
C LYS A 171 17.95 3.55 -13.52
N ILE A 172 16.81 4.05 -13.95
CA ILE A 172 15.82 3.36 -14.77
C ILE A 172 16.06 3.75 -16.24
N LYS A 173 16.24 2.76 -17.11
CA LYS A 173 16.63 2.92 -18.53
C LYS A 173 15.53 2.54 -19.51
N GLY A 174 14.36 2.15 -19.04
CA GLY A 174 13.24 1.69 -19.87
C GLY A 174 11.94 2.43 -19.58
N PRO A 175 10.79 1.85 -19.99
CA PRO A 175 9.48 2.42 -19.73
C PRO A 175 9.23 2.58 -18.22
N THR A 176 8.43 3.58 -17.87
CA THR A 176 8.16 3.90 -16.46
C THR A 176 6.69 4.25 -16.24
N VAL A 177 6.23 4.09 -15.02
CA VAL A 177 4.92 4.55 -14.57
C VAL A 177 5.09 5.64 -13.51
N PRO A 178 4.27 6.71 -13.53
CA PRO A 178 4.35 7.75 -12.52
C PRO A 178 4.17 7.17 -11.11
N ARG A 179 5.02 7.60 -10.18
CA ARG A 179 4.82 7.33 -8.76
C ARG A 179 3.47 7.90 -8.33
N GLN A 180 2.63 7.07 -7.75
CA GLN A 180 1.41 7.56 -7.11
C GLN A 180 1.84 8.37 -5.89
N ILE A 181 1.68 9.68 -6.00
CA ILE A 181 1.87 10.58 -4.87
C ILE A 181 0.56 10.56 -4.10
N GLU A 182 0.54 9.82 -2.99
CA GLU A 182 -0.49 10.02 -1.97
C GLU A 182 -0.23 11.38 -1.33
N PHE A 183 -1.22 12.26 -1.45
CA PHE A 183 -1.15 13.57 -0.81
C PHE A 183 -1.70 13.43 0.61
N PRO A 184 -1.00 13.97 1.62
CA PRO A 184 -1.52 13.98 2.98
C PRO A 184 -2.76 14.88 3.04
N GLU A 185 -3.58 14.68 4.06
CA GLU A 185 -4.60 15.66 4.43
C GLU A 185 -3.90 16.98 4.82
N TRP A 186 -4.28 18.06 4.16
CA TRP A 186 -3.66 19.37 4.35
C TRP A 186 -4.22 20.06 5.59
N THR A 187 -3.32 20.59 6.42
CA THR A 187 -3.72 21.45 7.55
C THR A 187 -4.30 22.79 7.04
N PRO A 188 -5.13 23.49 7.84
CA PRO A 188 -5.65 24.81 7.48
C PRO A 188 -4.56 25.81 7.09
N GLU A 189 -3.42 25.79 7.79
CA GLU A 189 -2.29 26.67 7.54
C GLU A 189 -1.62 26.35 6.20
N GLN A 190 -1.52 25.07 5.84
CA GLN A 190 -0.98 24.64 4.55
C GLN A 190 -1.93 24.99 3.41
N LEU A 191 -3.25 24.95 3.63
CA LEU A 191 -4.22 25.35 2.62
C LEU A 191 -4.12 26.84 2.25
N LEU A 192 -3.66 27.69 3.17
CA LEU A 192 -3.39 29.11 2.90
C LEU A 192 -2.22 29.32 1.91
N LEU A 193 -1.38 28.30 1.70
CA LEU A 193 -0.35 28.36 0.66
C LEU A 193 -0.96 28.29 -0.75
N TRP A 194 -2.25 28.04 -0.90
CA TRP A 194 -2.96 28.17 -2.16
C TRP A 194 -3.32 29.64 -2.40
N GLU A 195 -2.58 30.29 -3.30
CA GLU A 195 -2.70 31.73 -3.55
C GLU A 195 -3.67 32.01 -4.71
N GLU A 196 -4.15 33.26 -4.80
CA GLU A 196 -5.03 33.73 -5.88
C GLU A 196 -4.44 33.48 -7.27
N LYS A 197 -3.12 33.57 -7.42
CA LYS A 197 -2.43 33.26 -8.69
C LYS A 197 -2.63 31.79 -9.12
N ASP A 198 -2.66 30.86 -8.17
CA ASP A 198 -2.85 29.43 -8.44
C ASP A 198 -4.31 29.15 -8.80
N GLU A 199 -5.24 29.82 -8.12
CA GLU A 199 -6.66 29.75 -8.42
C GLU A 199 -6.95 30.30 -9.83
N LYS A 200 -6.38 31.44 -10.18
CA LYS A 200 -6.51 32.03 -11.53
C LYS A 200 -5.96 31.10 -12.61
N ALA A 201 -4.75 30.57 -12.42
CA ALA A 201 -4.16 29.61 -13.37
C ALA A 201 -5.01 28.34 -13.53
N LEU A 202 -5.65 27.89 -12.44
CA LEU A 202 -6.57 26.75 -12.47
C LEU A 202 -7.85 27.09 -13.25
N VAL A 203 -8.43 28.27 -13.05
CA VAL A 203 -9.61 28.75 -13.80
C VAL A 203 -9.31 28.85 -15.31
N GLU A 204 -8.21 29.52 -15.69
CA GLU A 204 -7.80 29.65 -17.09
C GLU A 204 -7.60 28.28 -17.76
N TRP A 205 -6.98 27.34 -17.03
CA TRP A 205 -6.85 25.95 -17.49
C TRP A 205 -8.20 25.27 -17.66
N ARG A 206 -9.15 25.48 -16.74
CA ARG A 206 -10.49 24.90 -16.80
C ARG A 206 -11.27 25.39 -18.01
N GLU A 207 -11.29 26.70 -18.23
CA GLU A 207 -11.96 27.33 -19.39
C GLU A 207 -11.38 26.80 -20.70
N SER A 208 -10.07 26.66 -20.79
CA SER A 208 -9.42 26.07 -21.96
C SER A 208 -9.87 24.62 -22.21
N LYS A 209 -10.05 23.81 -21.16
CA LYS A 209 -10.50 22.42 -21.29
C LYS A 209 -11.98 22.30 -21.63
N GLU A 210 -12.82 23.15 -21.06
CA GLU A 210 -14.25 23.20 -21.37
C GLU A 210 -14.46 23.55 -22.84
N LYS A 211 -13.76 24.59 -23.33
CA LYS A 211 -13.77 24.94 -24.76
C LYS A 211 -13.34 23.78 -25.67
N SER A 212 -12.26 23.07 -25.31
CA SER A 212 -11.81 21.91 -26.08
C SER A 212 -12.82 20.75 -26.09
N TRP A 213 -13.61 20.60 -25.03
CA TRP A 213 -14.67 19.60 -24.95
C TRP A 213 -15.87 20.00 -25.81
N GLU A 214 -16.29 21.26 -25.76
CA GLU A 214 -17.35 21.84 -26.60
C GLU A 214 -17.00 21.77 -28.09
N ASP A 215 -15.75 22.10 -28.45
CA ASP A 215 -15.22 22.03 -29.82
C ASP A 215 -15.08 20.58 -30.33
N GLY A 216 -15.37 19.58 -29.48
CA GLY A 216 -15.35 18.16 -29.84
C GLY A 216 -13.96 17.52 -29.86
N THR A 217 -12.89 18.28 -29.65
CA THR A 217 -11.50 17.78 -29.66
C THR A 217 -11.19 16.82 -28.52
N LEU A 218 -12.02 16.78 -27.46
CA LEU A 218 -11.89 15.88 -26.32
C LEU A 218 -13.07 14.89 -26.18
N LYS A 219 -14.06 14.94 -27.07
CA LYS A 219 -15.35 14.22 -26.93
C LYS A 219 -15.20 12.70 -26.92
N GLU A 220 -14.28 12.15 -27.72
CA GLU A 220 -14.00 10.70 -27.75
C GLU A 220 -13.50 10.16 -26.40
N LYS A 221 -12.91 11.03 -25.57
CA LYS A 221 -12.37 10.65 -24.27
C LYS A 221 -13.38 10.78 -23.12
N TYR A 222 -14.35 11.68 -23.27
CA TYR A 222 -15.38 12.00 -22.28
C TYR A 222 -16.71 12.31 -23.00
N PRO A 223 -17.46 11.30 -23.44
CA PRO A 223 -18.68 11.49 -24.22
C PRO A 223 -19.78 12.20 -23.45
N GLU A 224 -19.86 12.00 -22.12
CA GLU A 224 -20.88 12.59 -21.25
C GLU A 224 -20.34 13.79 -20.44
N ARG A 225 -21.18 14.80 -20.21
CA ARG A 225 -20.83 16.00 -19.43
C ARG A 225 -20.41 15.65 -18.00
N GLU A 226 -21.11 14.72 -17.38
CA GLU A 226 -20.82 14.29 -16.00
C GLU A 226 -19.44 13.64 -15.89
N GLU A 227 -19.04 12.83 -16.86
CA GLU A 227 -17.71 12.20 -16.90
C GLU A 227 -16.61 13.25 -17.07
N PHE A 228 -16.85 14.25 -17.92
CA PHE A 228 -15.95 15.38 -18.09
C PHE A 228 -15.82 16.20 -16.80
N ASP A 229 -16.92 16.56 -16.15
CA ASP A 229 -16.91 17.34 -14.89
C ASP A 229 -16.24 16.57 -13.75
N ALA A 230 -16.49 15.26 -13.62
CA ALA A 230 -15.83 14.41 -12.65
C ALA A 230 -14.32 14.31 -12.90
N TRP A 231 -13.91 14.18 -14.18
CA TRP A 231 -12.50 14.22 -14.55
C TRP A 231 -11.87 15.58 -14.24
N MET A 232 -12.55 16.67 -14.56
CA MET A 232 -12.11 18.04 -14.26
C MET A 232 -11.90 18.26 -12.77
N ALA A 233 -12.85 17.85 -11.93
CA ALA A 233 -12.74 17.93 -10.48
C ALA A 233 -11.50 17.17 -9.95
N LYS A 234 -11.27 15.94 -10.44
CA LYS A 234 -10.09 15.15 -10.08
C LYS A 234 -8.77 15.82 -10.50
N GLN A 235 -8.71 16.41 -11.69
CA GLN A 235 -7.52 17.15 -12.14
C GLN A 235 -7.29 18.39 -11.28
N CYS A 236 -8.34 19.15 -10.95
CA CYS A 236 -8.24 20.34 -10.12
C CYS A 236 -7.73 20.01 -8.71
N ALA A 237 -8.29 18.98 -8.08
CA ALA A 237 -7.83 18.49 -6.77
C ALA A 237 -6.35 18.06 -6.84
N THR A 238 -5.96 17.33 -7.88
CA THR A 238 -4.58 16.90 -8.08
C THR A 238 -3.63 18.09 -8.30
N ALA A 239 -4.04 19.11 -9.06
CA ALA A 239 -3.25 20.31 -9.29
C ALA A 239 -3.02 21.09 -7.99
N LYS A 240 -4.10 21.27 -7.19
CA LYS A 240 -4.03 21.87 -5.86
C LYS A 240 -3.05 21.13 -4.95
N ASN A 241 -3.24 19.81 -4.83
CA ASN A 241 -2.40 18.96 -4.02
C ASN A 241 -0.92 19.00 -4.47
N LYS A 242 -0.63 18.99 -5.77
CA LYS A 242 0.74 19.12 -6.29
C LYS A 242 1.37 20.47 -5.95
N SER A 243 0.60 21.55 -6.01
CA SER A 243 1.09 22.90 -5.69
C SER A 243 1.44 23.01 -4.21
N LEU A 244 0.51 22.59 -3.33
CA LEU A 244 0.71 22.55 -1.89
C LEU A 244 1.91 21.67 -1.52
N TRP A 245 1.99 20.47 -2.09
CA TRP A 245 3.11 19.54 -1.88
C TRP A 245 4.47 20.14 -2.20
N LYS A 246 4.59 20.90 -3.29
CA LYS A 246 5.85 21.58 -3.65
C LYS A 246 6.26 22.64 -2.62
N ARG A 247 5.29 23.34 -2.04
CA ARG A 247 5.53 24.43 -1.09
C ARG A 247 5.80 23.92 0.32
N THR A 248 5.16 22.82 0.72
CA THR A 248 5.35 22.24 2.06
C THR A 248 6.59 21.37 2.16
N ARG A 249 6.98 20.64 1.09
CA ARG A 249 8.13 19.71 1.12
C ARG A 249 9.46 20.40 1.49
N LYS A 250 9.65 21.67 1.14
CA LYS A 250 10.86 22.44 1.51
C LYS A 250 11.07 22.55 3.03
N ASN A 251 10.02 22.31 3.83
CA ASN A 251 10.07 22.38 5.29
C ASN A 251 10.23 21.00 5.96
N TYR A 252 10.34 19.92 5.18
CA TYR A 252 10.46 18.53 5.68
C TYR A 252 11.79 17.86 5.26
N GLU A 253 12.73 18.61 4.68
CA GLU A 253 14.12 18.20 4.42
C GLU A 253 15.04 18.84 5.46
#